data_AF-A0AAN6PWT2-F1
#
_entry.id   AF-A0AAN6PWT2-F1
#
_cell.length_a   1.000
_cell.length_b   1.000
_cell.length_c   1.000
_cell.angle_alpha   90.00
_cell.angle_beta   90.00
_cell.angle_gamma   90.00
#
_symmetry.space_group_name_H-M   'P 1'
#
loop_
_entity.id
_entity.type
_entity.pdbx_description
1 polymer ?
#
loop_
_entity_poly.entity_id
_entity_poly.type
_entity_poly.pdbx_seq_one_letter_code
_entity_poly.pdbx_strand_id
1 'polypeptide(L)'
;MCEQLKPDHPHVTGRVLFVSEDGLLGVGPRRMMFGDAVYVVAGAAVPVALRAERDGTWAIVGECCVLWIMHGEVLEGLPEGVVQDFILI
;
A
#
# COMPACT_ATOMS: atom_id res chain seq x y z
N MET A 1 16.50 -0.71 -21.66
CA MET A 1 17.49 -1.78 -21.45
C MET A 1 17.33 -2.23 -20.01
N CYS A 2 16.79 -3.43 -19.76
CA CYS A 2 16.64 -3.94 -18.39
C CYS A 2 17.99 -4.51 -17.95
N GLU A 3 18.66 -3.83 -17.03
CA GLU A 3 19.82 -4.40 -16.34
C GLU A 3 19.34 -5.49 -15.38
N GLN A 4 19.96 -6.67 -15.46
CA GLN A 4 19.71 -7.74 -14.51
C GLN A 4 20.22 -7.29 -13.13
N LEU A 5 19.32 -7.23 -12.16
CA LEU A 5 19.63 -6.90 -10.78
C LEU A 5 20.65 -7.91 -10.23
N LYS A 6 21.68 -7.41 -9.53
CA LYS A 6 22.73 -8.23 -8.91
C LYS A 6 22.11 -9.22 -7.89
N PRO A 7 22.72 -10.41 -7.69
CA PRO A 7 22.14 -11.50 -6.88
C PRO A 7 21.93 -11.17 -5.39
N ASP A 8 22.51 -10.09 -4.89
CA ASP A 8 22.39 -9.53 -3.54
C ASP A 8 21.29 -8.47 -3.42
N HIS A 9 20.56 -8.18 -4.50
CA HIS A 9 19.36 -7.34 -4.45
C HIS A 9 18.21 -8.12 -3.78
N PRO A 10 17.49 -7.53 -2.80
CA PRO A 10 16.41 -8.23 -2.11
C PRO A 10 15.41 -8.79 -3.11
N HIS A 11 15.31 -10.12 -3.16
CA HIS A 11 14.30 -10.77 -3.96
C HIS A 11 12.92 -10.33 -3.46
N VAL A 12 12.00 -10.08 -4.39
CA VAL A 12 10.57 -9.80 -4.12
C VAL A 12 9.87 -11.11 -3.71
N THR A 13 10.54 -11.95 -2.93
CA THR A 13 10.01 -13.22 -2.44
C THR A 13 8.99 -12.93 -1.35
N GLY A 14 7.80 -13.54 -1.43
CA GLY A 14 6.74 -13.30 -0.44
C GLY A 14 6.00 -11.97 -0.63
N ARG A 15 6.10 -11.36 -1.80
CA ARG A 15 5.33 -10.18 -2.19
C ARG A 15 4.54 -10.46 -3.47
N VAL A 16 3.49 -9.66 -3.71
CA VAL A 16 2.67 -9.72 -4.92
C VAL A 16 2.65 -8.37 -5.59
N LEU A 17 2.67 -8.38 -6.93
CA LEU A 17 2.40 -7.21 -7.74
C LEU A 17 0.90 -6.95 -7.76
N PHE A 18 0.50 -5.70 -7.63
CA PHE A 18 -0.90 -5.29 -7.76
C PHE A 18 -1.00 -3.98 -8.54
N VAL A 19 -2.19 -3.73 -9.08
CA VAL A 19 -2.59 -2.44 -9.64
C VAL A 19 -3.82 -2.00 -8.86
N SER A 20 -3.79 -0.79 -8.30
CA SER A 20 -4.95 -0.24 -7.60
C SER A 20 -6.07 0.14 -8.58
N GLU A 21 -7.27 0.40 -8.08
CA GLU A 21 -8.38 0.88 -8.90
C GLU A 21 -8.05 2.23 -9.59
N ASP A 22 -7.23 3.06 -8.95
CA ASP A 22 -6.71 4.31 -9.51
C ASP A 22 -5.58 4.10 -10.54
N GLY A 23 -5.25 2.84 -10.88
CA GLY A 23 -4.22 2.50 -11.86
C GLY A 23 -2.78 2.57 -11.34
N LEU A 24 -2.57 2.70 -10.03
CA LEU A 24 -1.23 2.76 -9.44
C LEU A 24 -0.64 1.36 -9.30
N LEU A 25 0.56 1.17 -9.83
CA LEU A 25 1.31 -0.09 -9.72
C LEU A 25 2.04 -0.16 -8.37
N GLY A 26 1.92 -1.29 -7.68
CA GLY A 26 2.56 -1.49 -6.39
C GLY A 26 2.98 -2.93 -6.12
N VAL A 27 3.77 -3.09 -5.05
CA VAL A 27 4.24 -4.37 -4.53
C VAL A 27 3.86 -4.47 -3.06
N GLY A 28 3.01 -5.42 -2.73
CA GLY A 28 2.49 -5.63 -1.38
C GLY A 28 2.77 -7.04 -0.84
N PRO A 29 2.32 -7.35 0.39
CA PRO A 29 2.54 -8.64 1.02
C PRO A 29 1.78 -9.76 0.29
N ARG A 30 2.35 -10.97 0.25
CA ARG A 30 1.78 -12.13 -0.49
C ARG A 30 0.32 -12.48 -0.15
N ARG A 31 -0.16 -12.07 1.03
CA ARG A 31 -1.53 -12.29 1.50
C ARG A 31 -2.54 -11.23 1.02
N MET A 32 -2.09 -10.27 0.21
CA MET A 32 -3.00 -9.32 -0.43
C MET A 32 -3.97 -10.05 -1.35
N MET A 33 -5.19 -9.55 -1.39
CA MET A 33 -6.30 -10.06 -2.19
C MET A 33 -7.06 -8.91 -2.83
N PHE A 34 -7.86 -9.23 -3.85
CA PHE A 34 -8.79 -8.26 -4.43
C PHE A 34 -9.75 -7.73 -3.34
N GLY A 35 -9.96 -6.41 -3.33
CA GLY A 35 -10.74 -5.72 -2.29
C GLY A 35 -9.93 -5.22 -1.10
N ASP A 36 -8.65 -5.58 -0.98
CA ASP A 36 -7.75 -4.87 -0.05
C ASP A 36 -7.51 -3.45 -0.54
N ALA A 37 -7.54 -2.50 0.38
CA ALA A 37 -7.36 -1.09 0.10
C ALA A 37 -5.97 -0.62 0.56
N VAL A 38 -5.36 0.29 -0.21
CA VAL A 38 -4.07 0.90 0.16
C VAL A 38 -4.33 2.23 0.84
N TYR A 39 -3.84 2.36 2.07
CA TYR A 39 -3.97 3.58 2.86
C TYR A 39 -2.61 4.21 3.13
N VAL A 40 -2.55 5.54 3.06
CA VAL A 40 -1.48 6.32 3.69
C VAL A 40 -1.91 6.62 5.11
N VAL A 41 -1.25 5.97 6.08
CA VAL A 41 -1.56 6.12 7.50
C VAL A 41 -0.66 7.22 8.08
N ALA A 42 -1.26 8.19 8.77
CA ALA A 42 -0.50 9.25 9.42
C ALA A 42 0.51 8.66 10.42
N GLY A 43 1.78 9.01 10.26
CA GLY A 43 2.89 8.48 11.08
C GLY A 43 3.48 7.15 10.60
N ALA A 44 2.89 6.48 9.61
CA ALA A 44 3.54 5.35 8.93
C ALA A 44 4.54 5.86 7.88
N ALA A 45 5.67 5.15 7.74
CA ALA A 45 6.71 5.52 6.77
C ALA A 45 6.36 5.17 5.32
N VAL A 46 5.43 4.24 5.12
CA VAL A 46 5.04 3.69 3.80
C VAL A 46 3.53 3.43 3.77
N PRO A 47 2.90 3.35 2.58
CA PRO A 47 1.52 2.91 2.44
C PRO A 47 1.29 1.51 3.03
N VAL A 48 0.09 1.25 3.52
CA VAL A 48 -0.31 0.00 4.16
C VAL A 48 -1.54 -0.57 3.47
N ALA A 49 -1.52 -1.85 3.12
CA ALA A 49 -2.71 -2.56 2.70
C ALA A 49 -3.56 -2.90 3.94
N LEU A 50 -4.84 -2.55 3.88
CA LEU A 50 -5.85 -2.82 4.87
C LEU A 50 -7.00 -3.62 4.25
N ARG A 51 -7.63 -4.47 5.06
CA ARG A 51 -8.81 -5.23 4.66
C ARG A 51 -9.99 -4.87 5.53
N ALA A 52 -11.11 -4.52 4.91
CA ALA A 52 -12.36 -4.30 5.61
C ALA A 52 -12.93 -5.63 6.10
N GLU A 53 -13.28 -5.67 7.38
CA GLU A 53 -13.96 -6.79 8.01
C GLU A 53 -15.48 -6.52 8.12
N ARG A 54 -16.25 -7.59 8.34
CA ARG A 54 -17.73 -7.51 8.33
C ARG A 54 -18.32 -6.68 9.47
N ASP A 55 -17.58 -6.50 10.55
CA ASP A 55 -17.97 -5.74 11.74
C ASP A 55 -17.60 -4.25 11.64
N GLY A 56 -17.16 -3.78 10.47
CA GLY A 56 -16.76 -2.40 10.22
C GLY A 56 -15.35 -2.05 10.68
N THR A 57 -14.57 -3.06 11.08
CA THR A 57 -13.18 -2.91 11.50
C THR A 57 -12.23 -3.15 10.32
N TRP A 58 -10.96 -2.79 10.49
CA TRP A 58 -9.95 -2.99 9.45
C TRP A 58 -8.78 -3.81 9.99
N ALA A 59 -8.40 -4.84 9.25
CA ALA A 59 -7.24 -5.67 9.54
C ALA A 59 -6.02 -5.20 8.74
N ILE A 60 -4.83 -5.23 9.37
CA ILE A 60 -3.57 -4.89 8.70
C ILE A 60 -3.09 -6.07 7.84
N VAL A 61 -3.17 -5.88 6.52
CA VAL A 61 -2.62 -6.82 5.54
C VAL A 61 -1.12 -6.60 5.36
N GLY A 62 -0.60 -5.39 5.57
CA GLY A 62 0.83 -5.11 5.71
C GLY A 62 1.35 -4.02 4.78
N GLU A 63 2.64 -3.74 4.88
CA GLU A 63 3.29 -2.62 4.18
C GLU A 63 3.40 -2.83 2.66
N CYS A 64 3.20 -1.73 1.92
CA CYS A 64 3.21 -1.68 0.48
C CYS A 64 4.25 -0.68 -0.03
N CYS A 65 4.87 -1.00 -1.17
CA CYS A 65 5.61 -0.03 -1.95
C CYS A 65 4.79 0.29 -3.19
N VAL A 66 4.32 1.52 -3.34
CA VAL A 66 3.43 1.91 -4.46
C VAL A 66 4.11 2.99 -5.26
N LEU A 67 4.21 2.81 -6.57
CA LEU A 67 4.85 3.83 -7.40
C LEU A 67 4.09 5.16 -7.29
N TRP A 68 4.84 6.27 -7.36
CA TRP A 68 4.34 7.64 -7.40
C TRP A 68 3.72 8.21 -6.11
N ILE A 69 3.60 7.44 -5.02
CA ILE A 69 3.01 7.96 -3.76
C ILE A 69 3.92 7.83 -2.53
N MET A 70 5.12 7.27 -2.72
CA MET A 70 6.05 6.97 -1.62
C MET A 70 6.80 8.19 -1.07
N HIS A 71 6.82 9.30 -1.80
CA HIS A 71 7.42 10.56 -1.34
C HIS A 71 6.35 11.58 -0.91
N GLY A 72 5.12 11.12 -0.67
CA GLY A 72 4.03 11.98 -0.21
C GLY A 72 3.37 12.79 -1.32
N GLU A 73 3.63 12.47 -2.59
CA GLU A 73 3.04 13.16 -3.75
C GLU A 73 1.50 13.12 -3.70
N VAL A 74 0.93 12.05 -3.12
CA VAL A 74 -0.52 11.88 -2.95
C VAL A 74 -1.13 12.90 -1.96
N LEU A 75 -0.31 13.52 -1.12
CA LEU A 75 -0.76 14.51 -0.13
C LEU A 75 -0.87 15.92 -0.70
N GLU A 76 -0.18 16.23 -1.80
CA GLU A 76 -0.06 17.60 -2.34
C GLU A 76 -1.38 18.16 -2.89
N GLY A 77 -2.37 17.32 -3.16
CA GLY A 77 -3.67 17.70 -3.74
C GLY A 77 -4.89 17.39 -2.88
N LEU A 78 -4.71 16.90 -1.65
CA LEU A 78 -5.84 16.61 -0.77
C LEU A 78 -6.46 17.93 -0.28
N PRO A 79 -7.79 18.12 -0.38
CA PRO A 79 -8.44 19.25 0.27
C PRO A 79 -8.11 19.22 1.77
N GLU A 80 -7.84 20.38 2.37
CA GLU A 80 -7.60 20.49 3.81
C GLU A 80 -8.73 19.77 4.58
N GLY A 81 -8.41 18.66 5.24
CA GLY A 81 -9.25 18.09 6.30
C GLY A 81 -10.09 16.85 6.01
N VAL A 82 -9.88 16.08 4.93
CA VAL A 82 -10.51 14.74 4.84
C VAL A 82 -9.62 13.68 5.50
N VAL A 83 -9.74 13.58 6.82
CA VAL A 83 -9.16 12.48 7.61
C VAL A 83 -10.29 11.54 8.00
N GLN A 84 -10.15 10.26 7.68
CA GLN A 84 -11.07 9.22 8.12
C GLN A 84 -10.42 8.42 9.25
N ASP A 85 -11.02 8.49 10.44
CA ASP A 85 -10.61 7.66 11.58
C ASP A 85 -11.23 6.26 11.46
N PHE A 86 -10.43 5.22 11.65
CA PHE A 86 -10.89 3.84 11.74
C PHE A 86 -10.07 3.06 12.77
N ILE A 87 -10.68 2.01 13.33
CA ILE A 87 -10.04 1.13 14.29
C ILE A 87 -9.34 0.00 13.53
N LEU A 88 -8.04 -0.13 13.80
CA LEU A 88 -7.21 -1.25 13.38
C LEU A 88 -7.22 -2.33 14.46
N ILE A 89 -7.42 -3.60 14.09
CA ILE A 89 -7.41 -4.75 15.01
C ILE A 89 -6.30 -5.73 14.62
#